data_AF-A0A6B9Y331-F1
#
_entry.id   AF-A0A6B9Y331-F1
#
_cell.length_a   1.000
_cell.length_b   1.000
_cell.length_c   1.000
_cell.angle_alpha   90.00
_cell.angle_beta   90.00
_cell.angle_gamma   90.00
#
_symmetry.space_group_name_H-M   'P 1'
#
loop_
_entity.id
_entity.type
_entity.pdbx_description
1 polymer ?
#
loop_
_entity_poly.entity_id
_entity_poly.type
_entity_poly.pdbx_seq_one_letter_code
_entity_poly.pdbx_strand_id
1 'polypeptide(L)'
;MTVRLRYDDGTIRIDADEPLPPLPGVTDDERTGDVRAPAFRYAAIRRALEVAGRSVDDAVLATEPLALSTAYDLRPYQREALDAWTDADRRGVVELPTGAGKTVVAIAAMADRDRPTLVVVPTIDLLEQWRSELEREFDVPIGQFGGGQQRREPITVSTYDSAYLKADDVGESFGLVVFDEVHHLGGEGYRDIARLLPAPERLGLTATFERPDGEHRAIEELVGPLVYAVDVDSLAGDHLAPYDVRRLEVDLTDDERERYERQQGVFVEYLRESGLTLTSGSDYRKLVKRSGRDPRAREALLAKQRAREIMMNAERKRDVLERLLDRHREDRVIVFTAHTDLVYDLSERFLIPAITSETGAAERREILERFRDGTYSRVIAANVLDEGIDVPDANVAVVLSGSGSEREFTQRVGRVLRPKADGGRATVYELVTADTAEERVADRRR
;
A
#
# COMPACT_ATOMS: atom_id res chain seq x y z
N MET A 1 -24.12 -36.00 -17.45
CA MET A 1 -23.82 -34.99 -18.48
C MET A 1 -22.96 -33.95 -17.83
N THR A 2 -21.73 -33.79 -18.31
CA THR A 2 -20.64 -33.27 -17.48
C THR A 2 -20.01 -32.08 -18.18
N VAL A 3 -20.05 -30.91 -17.54
CA VAL A 3 -19.29 -29.73 -17.96
C VAL A 3 -17.86 -29.91 -17.45
N ARG A 4 -16.86 -29.71 -18.29
CA ARG A 4 -15.45 -29.79 -17.89
C ARG A 4 -14.87 -28.39 -17.77
N LEU A 5 -14.27 -28.10 -16.62
CA LEU A 5 -13.54 -26.86 -16.38
C LEU A 5 -12.04 -27.15 -16.26
N ARG A 6 -11.22 -26.37 -16.97
CA ARG A 6 -9.76 -26.44 -16.89
C ARG A 6 -9.17 -25.04 -16.79
N TYR A 7 -8.12 -24.90 -16.02
CA TYR A 7 -7.29 -23.70 -16.04
C TYR A 7 -6.41 -23.71 -17.29
N ASP A 8 -6.23 -22.54 -17.93
CA ASP A 8 -5.40 -22.37 -19.12
C ASP A 8 -4.93 -20.90 -19.20
N ASP A 9 -3.64 -20.66 -18.93
CA ASP A 9 -2.96 -19.34 -19.00
C ASP A 9 -3.78 -18.17 -18.44
N GLY A 10 -4.27 -18.31 -17.20
CA GLY A 10 -5.03 -17.27 -16.51
C GLY A 10 -6.50 -17.17 -16.92
N THR A 11 -6.99 -18.15 -17.68
CA THR A 11 -8.40 -18.30 -18.05
C THR A 11 -8.95 -19.65 -17.62
N ILE A 12 -10.28 -19.77 -17.64
CA ILE A 12 -10.99 -21.03 -17.48
C ILE A 12 -11.53 -21.42 -18.84
N ARG A 13 -11.06 -22.56 -19.33
CA ARG A 13 -11.67 -23.22 -20.49
C ARG A 13 -12.86 -24.05 -20.02
N ILE A 14 -13.97 -23.93 -20.74
CA ILE A 14 -15.23 -24.57 -20.44
C ILE A 14 -15.61 -25.44 -21.65
N ASP A 15 -15.59 -26.76 -21.48
CA ASP A 15 -16.05 -27.70 -22.49
C ASP A 15 -17.37 -28.34 -22.02
N ALA A 16 -18.38 -28.39 -22.88
CA ALA A 16 -19.67 -29.02 -22.55
C ALA A 16 -20.30 -29.72 -23.77
N ASP A 17 -20.92 -30.86 -23.52
CA ASP A 17 -21.63 -31.65 -24.55
C ASP A 17 -23.01 -31.05 -24.93
N GLU A 18 -23.48 -30.06 -24.16
CA GLU A 18 -24.77 -29.38 -24.33
C GLU A 18 -24.60 -27.86 -24.19
N PRO A 19 -25.58 -27.07 -24.65
CA PRO A 19 -25.59 -25.62 -24.46
C PRO A 19 -25.43 -25.24 -22.98
N LEU A 20 -24.45 -24.36 -22.71
CA LEU A 20 -24.18 -23.85 -21.38
C LEU A 20 -25.32 -22.95 -20.89
N PRO A 21 -25.67 -22.97 -19.58
CA PRO A 21 -26.51 -21.94 -19.00
C PRO A 21 -25.82 -20.57 -19.08
N PRO A 22 -26.52 -19.45 -18.79
CA PRO A 22 -25.87 -18.15 -18.66
C PRO A 22 -24.79 -18.19 -17.58
N LEU A 23 -23.53 -18.09 -17.97
CA LEU A 23 -22.37 -18.11 -17.08
C LEU A 23 -21.69 -16.75 -17.03
N PRO A 24 -21.18 -16.31 -15.86
CA PRO A 24 -20.64 -14.98 -15.68
C PRO A 24 -19.27 -14.81 -16.36
N GLY A 25 -19.16 -13.80 -17.23
CA GLY A 25 -17.90 -13.44 -17.88
C GLY A 25 -17.40 -14.44 -18.91
N VAL A 26 -18.29 -15.31 -19.40
CA VAL A 26 -18.00 -16.31 -20.44
C VAL A 26 -18.08 -15.69 -21.83
N THR A 27 -17.12 -16.02 -22.68
CA THR A 27 -17.03 -15.53 -24.07
C THR A 27 -16.51 -16.64 -24.98
N ASP A 28 -16.98 -16.69 -26.21
CA ASP A 28 -16.45 -17.60 -27.25
C ASP A 28 -15.10 -17.07 -27.75
N ASP A 29 -14.06 -17.91 -27.73
CA ASP A 29 -12.76 -17.58 -28.31
C ASP A 29 -12.70 -18.09 -29.76
N GLU A 30 -12.91 -17.18 -30.71
CA GLU A 30 -12.89 -17.47 -32.15
C GLU A 30 -11.58 -18.09 -32.65
N ARG A 31 -10.46 -17.92 -31.93
CA ARG A 31 -9.14 -18.43 -32.35
C ARG A 31 -8.99 -19.92 -32.04
N THR A 32 -9.49 -20.34 -30.88
CA THR A 32 -9.34 -21.71 -30.38
C THR A 32 -10.61 -22.54 -30.60
N GLY A 33 -11.75 -21.87 -30.81
CA GLY A 33 -13.07 -22.51 -30.90
C GLY A 33 -13.63 -22.91 -29.53
N ASP A 34 -12.97 -22.50 -28.45
CA ASP A 34 -13.30 -22.87 -27.08
C ASP A 34 -14.05 -21.75 -26.36
N VAL A 35 -14.80 -22.12 -25.32
CA VAL A 35 -15.50 -21.16 -24.46
C VAL A 35 -14.61 -20.83 -23.26
N ARG A 36 -14.35 -19.53 -23.03
CA ARG A 36 -13.42 -19.07 -21.99
C ARG A 36 -14.03 -18.02 -21.05
N ALA A 37 -13.51 -17.96 -19.83
CA ALA A 37 -13.73 -16.86 -18.89
C ALA A 37 -12.43 -16.48 -18.17
N PRO A 38 -12.29 -15.25 -17.64
CA PRO A 38 -11.19 -14.91 -16.75
C PRO A 38 -11.15 -15.84 -15.53
N ALA A 39 -9.95 -16.27 -15.11
CA ALA A 39 -9.79 -17.25 -14.02
C ALA A 39 -10.50 -16.83 -12.73
N PHE A 40 -10.48 -15.56 -12.36
CA PHE A 40 -11.14 -15.10 -11.13
C PHE A 40 -12.66 -15.32 -11.08
N ARG A 41 -13.31 -15.62 -12.22
CA ARG A 41 -14.74 -15.97 -12.29
C ARG A 41 -15.02 -17.43 -11.90
N TYR A 42 -14.00 -18.24 -11.61
CA TYR A 42 -14.11 -19.67 -11.31
C TYR A 42 -15.19 -19.98 -10.27
N ALA A 43 -15.13 -19.33 -9.11
CA ALA A 43 -16.10 -19.55 -8.03
C ALA A 43 -17.55 -19.22 -8.47
N ALA A 44 -17.73 -18.14 -9.22
CA ALA A 44 -19.04 -17.73 -9.71
C ALA A 44 -19.58 -18.68 -10.80
N ILE A 45 -18.72 -19.19 -11.68
CA ILE A 45 -19.06 -20.19 -12.69
C ILE A 45 -19.45 -21.52 -12.02
N ARG A 46 -18.66 -21.98 -11.04
CA ARG A 46 -18.96 -23.17 -10.22
C ARG A 46 -20.34 -23.08 -9.59
N ARG A 47 -20.61 -21.97 -8.89
CA ARG A 47 -21.90 -21.72 -8.24
C ARG A 47 -23.06 -21.69 -9.25
N ALA A 48 -22.88 -21.06 -10.41
CA ALA A 48 -23.91 -21.00 -11.45
C ALA A 48 -24.22 -22.40 -12.03
N LEU A 49 -23.20 -23.22 -12.26
CA LEU A 49 -23.37 -24.60 -12.74
C LEU A 49 -24.05 -25.50 -11.70
N GLU A 50 -23.71 -25.33 -10.42
CA GLU A 50 -24.34 -26.03 -9.30
C GLU A 50 -25.83 -25.67 -9.20
N VAL A 51 -26.17 -24.37 -9.23
CA VAL A 51 -27.57 -23.89 -9.22
C VAL A 51 -28.35 -24.41 -10.44
N ALA A 52 -27.69 -24.55 -11.59
CA ALA A 52 -28.28 -25.12 -12.79
C ALA A 52 -28.35 -26.66 -12.77
N GLY A 53 -27.89 -27.33 -11.70
CA GLY A 53 -27.93 -28.79 -11.56
C GLY A 53 -27.02 -29.53 -12.54
N ARG A 54 -25.95 -28.91 -13.03
CA ARG A 54 -25.01 -29.51 -13.99
C ARG A 54 -23.92 -30.30 -13.25
N SER A 55 -23.62 -31.51 -13.70
CA SER A 55 -22.44 -32.25 -13.20
C SER A 55 -21.18 -31.59 -13.75
N VAL A 56 -20.14 -31.47 -12.93
CA VAL A 56 -18.90 -30.77 -13.34
C VAL A 56 -17.66 -31.63 -13.07
N ASP A 57 -16.84 -31.81 -14.10
CA ASP A 57 -15.48 -32.37 -14.04
C ASP A 57 -14.52 -31.19 -13.79
N ASP A 58 -13.98 -31.09 -12.56
CA ASP A 58 -13.11 -29.99 -12.15
C ASP A 58 -11.64 -30.33 -12.27
N ALA A 59 -10.95 -29.60 -13.14
CA ALA A 59 -9.49 -29.60 -13.23
C ALA A 59 -8.95 -28.17 -13.26
N VAL A 60 -9.62 -27.20 -12.60
CA VAL A 60 -9.14 -25.82 -12.51
C VAL A 60 -8.09 -25.65 -11.42
N LEU A 61 -8.31 -26.24 -10.24
CA LEU A 61 -7.37 -26.20 -9.13
C LEU A 61 -6.73 -27.57 -8.95
N ALA A 62 -5.40 -27.61 -8.96
CA ALA A 62 -4.61 -28.82 -8.74
C ALA A 62 -3.96 -28.77 -7.35
N THR A 63 -4.79 -28.66 -6.31
CA THR A 63 -4.32 -28.42 -4.93
C THR A 63 -4.79 -29.49 -3.96
N GLU A 64 -3.86 -29.95 -3.12
CA GLU A 64 -4.18 -30.76 -1.94
C GLU A 64 -4.30 -29.85 -0.71
N PRO A 65 -5.23 -30.13 0.22
CA PRO A 65 -5.29 -29.41 1.48
C PRO A 65 -3.99 -29.52 2.28
N LEU A 66 -3.66 -28.47 3.01
CA LEU A 66 -2.56 -28.43 3.96
C LEU A 66 -3.05 -28.81 5.36
N ALA A 67 -2.13 -29.02 6.29
CA ALA A 67 -2.44 -29.16 7.71
C ALA A 67 -1.71 -28.04 8.44
N LEU A 68 -2.36 -26.89 8.55
CA LEU A 68 -1.81 -25.67 9.13
C LEU A 68 -2.39 -25.47 10.53
N SER A 69 -1.56 -25.00 11.44
CA SER A 69 -1.99 -24.63 12.78
C SER A 69 -1.24 -23.39 13.21
N THR A 70 -1.90 -22.52 13.95
CA THR A 70 -1.26 -21.32 14.50
C THR A 70 -1.41 -21.24 16.00
N ALA A 71 -0.37 -20.77 16.69
CA ALA A 71 -0.36 -20.50 18.12
C ALA A 71 -0.78 -19.07 18.47
N TYR A 72 -1.03 -18.20 17.47
CA TYR A 72 -1.48 -16.85 17.72
C TYR A 72 -2.84 -16.83 18.42
N ASP A 73 -2.90 -16.20 19.60
CA ASP A 73 -4.17 -15.87 20.23
C ASP A 73 -4.70 -14.56 19.65
N LEU A 74 -5.76 -14.67 18.84
CA LEU A 74 -6.37 -13.52 18.18
C LEU A 74 -7.04 -12.61 19.20
N ARG A 75 -6.70 -11.32 19.12
CA ARG A 75 -7.42 -10.25 19.81
C ARG A 75 -8.88 -10.23 19.36
N PRO A 76 -9.81 -9.69 20.18
CA PRO A 76 -11.23 -9.67 19.83
C PRO A 76 -11.52 -9.11 18.43
N TYR A 77 -10.96 -7.93 18.10
CA TYR A 77 -11.13 -7.32 16.79
C TYR A 77 -10.49 -8.11 15.63
N GLN A 78 -9.43 -8.89 15.89
CA GLN A 78 -8.80 -9.73 14.87
C GLN A 78 -9.66 -10.96 14.56
N ARG A 79 -10.32 -11.51 15.60
CA ARG A 79 -11.30 -12.60 15.45
C ARG A 79 -12.54 -12.10 14.71
N GLU A 80 -13.07 -10.94 15.09
CA GLU A 80 -14.17 -10.30 14.36
C GLU A 80 -13.84 -10.05 12.89
N ALA A 81 -12.61 -9.62 12.58
CA ALA A 81 -12.16 -9.44 11.19
C ALA A 81 -12.16 -10.76 10.40
N LEU A 82 -11.69 -11.85 11.02
CA LEU A 82 -11.66 -13.18 10.41
C LEU A 82 -13.08 -13.74 10.22
N ASP A 83 -13.95 -13.58 11.22
CA ASP A 83 -15.35 -14.00 11.16
C ASP A 83 -16.10 -13.23 10.06
N ALA A 84 -15.94 -11.90 9.99
CA ALA A 84 -16.55 -11.06 8.96
C ALA A 84 -16.08 -11.44 7.54
N TRP A 85 -14.80 -11.76 7.37
CA TRP A 85 -14.29 -12.27 6.10
C TRP A 85 -14.88 -13.64 5.75
N THR A 86 -15.03 -14.52 6.73
CA THR A 86 -15.62 -15.85 6.56
C THR A 86 -17.10 -15.76 6.15
N ASP A 87 -17.85 -14.89 6.81
CA ASP A 87 -19.27 -14.60 6.53
C ASP A 87 -19.47 -13.97 5.14
N ALA A 88 -18.46 -13.26 4.63
CA ALA A 88 -18.44 -12.71 3.28
C ALA A 88 -17.98 -13.73 2.22
N ASP A 89 -18.32 -15.00 2.39
CA ASP A 89 -17.91 -16.11 1.51
C ASP A 89 -16.38 -16.16 1.30
N ARG A 90 -15.59 -15.72 2.29
CA ARG A 90 -14.11 -15.71 2.26
C ARG A 90 -13.54 -14.87 1.13
N ARG A 91 -14.26 -13.79 0.77
CA ARG A 91 -13.93 -12.92 -0.35
C ARG A 91 -14.18 -11.47 0.03
N GLY A 92 -13.14 -10.78 0.49
CA GLY A 92 -13.28 -9.41 0.99
C GLY A 92 -11.98 -8.75 1.39
N VAL A 93 -12.10 -7.47 1.76
CA VAL A 93 -11.00 -6.64 2.25
C VAL A 93 -11.22 -6.32 3.73
N VAL A 94 -10.16 -6.48 4.51
CA VAL A 94 -10.09 -6.12 5.93
C VAL A 94 -9.21 -4.88 6.07
N GLU A 95 -9.80 -3.80 6.56
CA GLU A 95 -9.10 -2.57 6.89
C GLU A 95 -8.70 -2.58 8.37
N LEU A 96 -7.40 -2.72 8.62
CA LEU A 96 -6.82 -2.63 9.95
C LEU A 96 -5.66 -1.66 9.91
N PRO A 97 -5.50 -0.79 10.91
CA PRO A 97 -4.31 0.02 10.97
C PRO A 97 -3.11 -0.92 11.07
N THR A 98 -2.05 -0.62 10.34
CA THR A 98 -0.78 -1.35 10.43
C THR A 98 -0.34 -1.45 11.91
N GLY A 99 0.44 -2.48 12.25
CA GLY A 99 0.73 -2.81 13.66
C GLY A 99 -0.44 -3.42 14.44
N ALA A 100 -1.69 -3.37 13.95
CA ALA A 100 -2.83 -4.08 14.57
C ALA A 100 -2.84 -5.60 14.26
N GLY A 101 -1.83 -6.11 13.55
CA GLY A 101 -1.65 -7.53 13.25
C GLY A 101 -2.39 -8.02 12.00
N LYS A 102 -2.33 -7.27 10.88
CA LYS A 102 -2.82 -7.73 9.56
C LYS A 102 -2.27 -9.11 9.19
N THR A 103 -0.96 -9.29 9.34
CA THR A 103 -0.26 -10.56 9.10
C THR A 103 -0.81 -11.68 9.99
N VAL A 104 -1.12 -11.39 11.25
CA VAL A 104 -1.71 -12.38 12.19
C VAL A 104 -3.11 -12.80 11.74
N VAL A 105 -3.95 -11.86 11.29
CA VAL A 105 -5.27 -12.17 10.71
C VAL A 105 -5.13 -13.05 9.47
N ALA A 106 -4.17 -12.76 8.62
CA ALA A 106 -3.92 -13.55 7.41
C ALA A 106 -3.44 -14.97 7.71
N ILE A 107 -2.49 -15.11 8.63
CA ILE A 107 -1.98 -16.41 9.08
C ILE A 107 -3.12 -17.23 9.70
N ALA A 108 -3.97 -16.60 10.52
CA ALA A 108 -5.14 -17.28 11.07
C ALA A 108 -6.15 -17.68 9.98
N ALA A 109 -6.35 -16.85 8.96
CA ALA A 109 -7.14 -17.24 7.79
C ALA A 109 -6.50 -18.45 7.08
N MET A 110 -5.19 -18.44 6.83
CA MET A 110 -4.50 -19.57 6.21
C MET A 110 -4.66 -20.86 7.01
N ALA A 111 -4.53 -20.78 8.33
CA ALA A 111 -4.72 -21.91 9.25
C ALA A 111 -6.17 -22.42 9.31
N ASP A 112 -7.18 -21.54 9.27
CA ASP A 112 -8.59 -21.95 9.18
C ASP A 112 -8.92 -22.59 7.83
N ARG A 113 -8.21 -22.17 6.76
CA ARG A 113 -8.51 -22.60 5.41
C ARG A 113 -7.81 -23.88 4.98
N ASP A 114 -6.62 -24.16 5.49
CA ASP A 114 -5.84 -25.35 5.13
C ASP A 114 -5.65 -25.47 3.61
N ARG A 115 -5.42 -24.34 2.93
CA ARG A 115 -5.26 -24.28 1.47
C ARG A 115 -3.88 -23.81 1.06
N PRO A 116 -3.35 -24.32 -0.07
CA PRO A 116 -2.23 -23.68 -0.74
C PRO A 116 -2.53 -22.21 -1.00
N THR A 117 -1.61 -21.35 -0.57
CA THR A 117 -1.82 -19.91 -0.47
C THR A 117 -0.72 -19.13 -1.16
N LEU A 118 -1.11 -18.15 -1.97
CA LEU A 118 -0.21 -17.13 -2.49
C LEU A 118 -0.38 -15.84 -1.67
N VAL A 119 0.70 -15.39 -1.04
CA VAL A 119 0.75 -14.07 -0.37
C VAL A 119 1.46 -13.08 -1.30
N VAL A 120 0.80 -11.97 -1.60
CA VAL A 120 1.33 -10.92 -2.48
C VAL A 120 1.60 -9.65 -1.67
N VAL A 121 2.82 -9.14 -1.71
CA VAL A 121 3.32 -7.99 -0.94
C VAL A 121 4.00 -6.95 -1.84
N PRO A 122 4.06 -5.66 -1.46
CA PRO A 122 4.64 -4.62 -2.33
C PRO A 122 6.16 -4.64 -2.42
N THR A 123 6.88 -5.00 -1.34
CA THR A 123 8.34 -4.84 -1.27
C THR A 123 9.07 -6.16 -1.00
N ILE A 124 10.36 -6.21 -1.34
CA ILE A 124 11.22 -7.37 -1.03
C ILE A 124 11.40 -7.50 0.49
N ASP A 125 11.51 -6.39 1.22
CA ASP A 125 11.62 -6.41 2.68
C ASP A 125 10.37 -7.06 3.33
N LEU A 126 9.15 -6.71 2.88
CA LEU A 126 7.93 -7.40 3.32
C LEU A 126 7.92 -8.86 2.95
N LEU A 127 8.42 -9.20 1.76
CA LEU A 127 8.49 -10.59 1.33
C LEU A 127 9.33 -11.40 2.30
N GLU A 128 10.51 -10.90 2.67
CA GLU A 128 11.43 -11.56 3.60
C GLU A 128 10.83 -11.66 5.01
N GLN A 129 10.13 -10.61 5.45
CA GLN A 129 9.42 -10.60 6.73
C GLN A 129 8.29 -11.64 6.75
N TRP A 130 7.39 -11.62 5.76
CA TRP A 130 6.30 -12.58 5.64
C TRP A 130 6.80 -14.01 5.56
N ARG A 131 7.84 -14.25 4.76
CA ARG A 131 8.46 -15.57 4.65
C ARG A 131 9.00 -16.03 6.00
N SER A 132 9.71 -15.16 6.72
CA SER A 132 10.28 -15.49 8.04
C SER A 132 9.20 -15.79 9.07
N GLU A 133 8.09 -15.05 9.07
CA GLU A 133 6.95 -15.31 9.98
C GLU A 133 6.25 -16.63 9.62
N LEU A 134 6.01 -16.90 8.33
CA LEU A 134 5.40 -18.16 7.88
C LEU A 134 6.28 -19.38 8.15
N GLU A 135 7.61 -19.28 7.98
CA GLU A 135 8.57 -20.35 8.29
C GLU A 135 8.65 -20.64 9.80
N ARG A 136 8.33 -19.66 10.66
CA ARG A 136 8.25 -19.86 12.12
C ARG A 136 6.95 -20.51 12.53
N GLU A 137 5.86 -20.15 11.85
CA GLU A 137 4.52 -20.55 12.26
C GLU A 137 4.10 -21.90 11.68
N PHE A 138 4.48 -22.19 10.43
CA PHE A 138 4.04 -23.39 9.73
C PHE A 138 5.21 -24.34 9.45
N ASP A 139 5.00 -25.63 9.73
CA ASP A 139 5.97 -26.70 9.43
C ASP A 139 5.83 -27.20 7.98
N VAL A 140 5.77 -26.26 7.02
CA VAL A 140 5.74 -26.55 5.58
C VAL A 140 6.76 -25.68 4.83
N PRO A 141 7.30 -26.16 3.69
CA PRO A 141 8.19 -25.34 2.86
C PRO A 141 7.50 -24.06 2.38
N ILE A 142 8.18 -22.91 2.56
CA ILE A 142 7.68 -21.61 2.10
C ILE A 142 8.40 -21.19 0.81
N GLY A 143 7.63 -21.01 -0.27
CA GLY A 143 8.08 -20.57 -1.57
C GLY A 143 8.33 -19.06 -1.63
N GLN A 144 9.06 -18.63 -2.66
CA GLN A 144 9.39 -17.23 -2.89
C GLN A 144 9.42 -16.90 -4.38
N PHE A 145 8.69 -15.86 -4.77
CA PHE A 145 8.79 -15.18 -6.06
C PHE A 145 9.22 -13.72 -5.86
N GLY A 146 10.49 -13.42 -6.10
CA GLY A 146 11.05 -12.08 -5.90
C GLY A 146 12.42 -12.11 -5.25
N GLY A 147 13.13 -10.98 -5.28
CA GLY A 147 14.50 -10.88 -4.74
C GLY A 147 15.50 -11.82 -5.42
N GLY A 148 15.28 -12.15 -6.71
CA GLY A 148 16.12 -13.07 -7.47
C GLY A 148 15.81 -14.57 -7.29
N GLN A 149 14.80 -14.93 -6.49
CA GLN A 149 14.36 -16.32 -6.30
C GLN A 149 13.02 -16.58 -7.00
N GLN A 150 12.87 -17.81 -7.50
CA GLN A 150 11.69 -18.28 -8.25
C GLN A 150 11.33 -19.72 -7.81
N ARG A 151 11.02 -19.90 -6.52
CA ARG A 151 10.67 -21.20 -5.93
C ARG A 151 9.19 -21.26 -5.59
N ARG A 152 8.45 -22.15 -6.24
CA ARG A 152 7.04 -22.43 -5.92
C ARG A 152 6.94 -23.51 -4.85
N GLU A 153 6.17 -23.25 -3.81
CA GLU A 153 5.76 -24.21 -2.77
C GLU A 153 4.25 -24.03 -2.50
N PRO A 154 3.58 -24.94 -1.75
CA PRO A 154 2.15 -24.80 -1.47
C PRO A 154 1.78 -23.48 -0.77
N ILE A 155 2.65 -22.96 0.09
CA ILE A 155 2.59 -21.57 0.56
C ILE A 155 3.72 -20.81 -0.12
N THR A 156 3.40 -19.76 -0.86
CA THR A 156 4.41 -18.95 -1.56
C THR A 156 4.18 -17.47 -1.29
N VAL A 157 5.26 -16.73 -0.99
CA VAL A 157 5.24 -15.27 -0.87
C VAL A 157 5.83 -14.65 -2.12
N SER A 158 5.18 -13.62 -2.65
CA SER A 158 5.56 -12.95 -3.89
C SER A 158 5.51 -11.44 -3.76
N THR A 159 6.42 -10.73 -4.42
CA THR A 159 6.19 -9.31 -4.68
C THR A 159 5.08 -9.12 -5.72
N TYR A 160 4.40 -7.97 -5.75
CA TYR A 160 3.43 -7.64 -6.81
C TYR A 160 4.05 -7.75 -8.21
N ASP A 161 5.26 -7.23 -8.42
CA ASP A 161 5.96 -7.32 -9.70
C ASP A 161 6.23 -8.76 -10.13
N SER A 162 6.67 -9.61 -9.19
CA SER A 162 6.97 -11.00 -9.48
C SER A 162 5.69 -11.81 -9.71
N ALA A 163 4.62 -11.52 -8.96
CA ALA A 163 3.32 -12.16 -9.12
C ALA A 163 2.73 -11.81 -10.49
N TYR A 164 2.86 -10.57 -10.96
CA TYR A 164 2.42 -10.15 -12.28
C TYR A 164 3.09 -10.96 -13.40
N LEU A 165 4.37 -11.30 -13.26
CA LEU A 165 5.10 -12.10 -14.23
C LEU A 165 4.85 -13.62 -14.13
N LYS A 166 4.09 -14.07 -13.14
CA LYS A 166 3.90 -15.50 -12.83
C LYS A 166 2.46 -15.96 -12.74
N ALA A 167 1.50 -15.04 -12.60
CA ALA A 167 0.13 -15.38 -12.27
C ALA A 167 -0.54 -16.31 -13.29
N ASP A 168 -0.16 -16.21 -14.57
CA ASP A 168 -0.58 -17.12 -15.65
C ASP A 168 -0.03 -18.55 -15.47
N ASP A 169 1.25 -18.69 -15.14
CA ASP A 169 1.92 -20.00 -14.97
C ASP A 169 1.51 -20.76 -13.69
N VAL A 170 1.16 -20.05 -12.61
CA VAL A 170 1.00 -20.66 -11.27
C VAL A 170 -0.41 -20.54 -10.69
N GLY A 171 -1.37 -20.00 -11.44
CA GLY A 171 -2.69 -19.69 -10.91
C GLY A 171 -3.44 -20.91 -10.36
N GLU A 172 -3.38 -22.05 -11.03
CA GLU A 172 -4.03 -23.31 -10.60
C GLU A 172 -3.50 -23.89 -9.28
N SER A 173 -2.39 -23.38 -8.76
CA SER A 173 -1.67 -23.92 -7.59
C SER A 173 -2.14 -23.36 -6.25
N PHE A 174 -3.03 -22.35 -6.24
CA PHE A 174 -3.40 -21.65 -5.00
C PHE A 174 -4.92 -21.54 -4.84
N GLY A 175 -5.43 -22.08 -3.72
CA GLY A 175 -6.85 -22.05 -3.36
C GLY A 175 -7.25 -20.81 -2.54
N LEU A 176 -6.27 -20.12 -1.97
CA LEU A 176 -6.38 -18.86 -1.24
C LEU A 176 -5.33 -17.86 -1.76
N VAL A 177 -5.71 -16.59 -1.89
CA VAL A 177 -4.78 -15.50 -2.17
C VAL A 177 -4.94 -14.42 -1.13
N VAL A 178 -3.81 -14.00 -0.56
CA VAL A 178 -3.71 -12.88 0.37
C VAL A 178 -2.99 -11.72 -0.31
N PHE A 179 -3.65 -10.58 -0.42
CA PHE A 179 -3.05 -9.34 -0.90
C PHE A 179 -2.76 -8.44 0.30
N ASP A 180 -1.49 -8.33 0.68
CA ASP A 180 -1.07 -7.35 1.68
C ASP A 180 -0.88 -5.98 1.02
N GLU A 181 -1.25 -4.92 1.73
CA GLU A 181 -1.36 -3.58 1.18
C GLU A 181 -2.14 -3.55 -0.15
N VAL A 182 -3.34 -4.16 -0.14
CA VAL A 182 -4.18 -4.41 -1.32
C VAL A 182 -4.49 -3.16 -2.15
N HIS A 183 -4.31 -1.96 -1.59
CA HIS A 183 -4.45 -0.70 -2.31
C HIS A 183 -3.51 -0.58 -3.52
N HIS A 184 -2.38 -1.30 -3.55
CA HIS A 184 -1.50 -1.40 -4.73
C HIS A 184 -2.18 -2.08 -5.92
N LEU A 185 -3.10 -3.02 -5.67
CA LEU A 185 -3.91 -3.69 -6.70
C LEU A 185 -4.82 -2.71 -7.47
N GLY A 186 -5.03 -1.50 -6.96
CA GLY A 186 -5.78 -0.44 -7.64
C GLY A 186 -5.17 0.00 -8.98
N GLY A 187 -3.85 -0.13 -9.16
CA GLY A 187 -3.15 0.26 -10.40
C GLY A 187 -3.49 -0.64 -11.60
N GLU A 188 -3.54 -0.09 -12.81
CA GLU A 188 -4.03 -0.81 -14.02
C GLU A 188 -3.31 -2.14 -14.31
N GLY A 189 -1.99 -2.24 -14.06
CA GLY A 189 -1.22 -3.47 -14.33
C GLY A 189 -1.38 -4.56 -13.27
N TYR A 190 -1.40 -4.21 -11.98
CA TYR A 190 -1.45 -5.22 -10.91
C TYR A 190 -2.81 -5.92 -10.81
N ARG A 191 -3.89 -5.32 -11.34
CA ARG A 191 -5.21 -5.96 -11.44
C ARG A 191 -5.17 -7.30 -12.17
N ASP A 192 -4.26 -7.45 -13.12
CA ASP A 192 -4.16 -8.69 -13.89
C ASP A 192 -3.73 -9.87 -13.03
N ILE A 193 -2.93 -9.66 -11.98
CA ILE A 193 -2.61 -10.70 -10.99
C ILE A 193 -3.90 -11.31 -10.45
N ALA A 194 -4.82 -10.48 -9.94
CA ALA A 194 -6.06 -10.96 -9.37
C ALA A 194 -7.01 -11.57 -10.42
N ARG A 195 -6.93 -11.15 -11.70
CA ARG A 195 -7.76 -11.69 -12.79
C ARG A 195 -7.32 -13.09 -13.23
N LEU A 196 -6.00 -13.31 -13.29
CA LEU A 196 -5.38 -14.54 -13.78
C LEU A 196 -5.42 -15.67 -12.74
N LEU A 197 -5.61 -15.36 -11.45
CA LEU A 197 -5.73 -16.38 -10.40
C LEU A 197 -7.17 -16.92 -10.32
N PRO A 198 -7.39 -18.25 -10.36
CA PRO A 198 -8.70 -18.88 -10.15
C PRO A 198 -9.10 -18.99 -8.68
N ALA A 199 -8.22 -18.64 -7.74
CA ALA A 199 -8.44 -18.77 -6.30
C ALA A 199 -9.82 -18.24 -5.87
N PRO A 200 -10.69 -19.11 -5.29
CA PRO A 200 -12.03 -18.71 -4.86
C PRO A 200 -11.99 -17.85 -3.59
N GLU A 201 -11.06 -18.15 -2.67
CA GLU A 201 -10.91 -17.44 -1.40
C GLU A 201 -9.87 -16.32 -1.57
N ARG A 202 -10.23 -15.10 -1.16
CA ARG A 202 -9.43 -13.89 -1.40
C ARG A 202 -9.52 -12.96 -0.20
N LEU A 203 -8.37 -12.63 0.36
CA LEU A 203 -8.25 -11.71 1.48
C LEU A 203 -7.40 -10.51 1.04
N GLY A 204 -7.98 -9.31 1.08
CA GLY A 204 -7.22 -8.06 0.96
C GLY A 204 -6.98 -7.46 2.33
N LEU A 205 -5.76 -6.97 2.58
CA LEU A 205 -5.39 -6.29 3.81
C LEU A 205 -4.91 -4.89 3.47
N THR A 206 -5.43 -3.86 4.13
CA THR A 206 -4.98 -2.49 3.94
C THR A 206 -5.16 -1.69 5.22
N ALA A 207 -4.44 -0.57 5.34
CA ALA A 207 -4.71 0.41 6.38
C ALA A 207 -5.74 1.46 5.94
N THR A 208 -5.94 1.59 4.63
CA THR A 208 -6.85 2.55 3.99
C THR A 208 -7.45 1.92 2.74
N PHE A 209 -8.78 1.78 2.69
CA PHE A 209 -9.50 1.18 1.57
C PHE A 209 -10.09 2.24 0.64
N GLU A 210 -10.78 3.23 1.19
CA GLU A 210 -11.40 4.28 0.38
C GLU A 210 -10.37 5.28 -0.15
N ARG A 211 -10.35 5.46 -1.48
CA ARG A 211 -9.46 6.41 -2.17
C ARG A 211 -10.25 7.43 -3.01
N PRO A 212 -9.84 8.72 -3.04
CA PRO A 212 -10.52 9.78 -3.79
C PRO A 212 -10.56 9.58 -5.32
N ASP A 213 -9.70 8.70 -5.85
CA ASP A 213 -9.58 8.40 -7.27
C ASP A 213 -10.56 7.33 -7.78
N GLY A 214 -11.27 6.63 -6.87
CA GLY A 214 -12.24 5.60 -7.22
C GLY A 214 -11.65 4.23 -7.56
N GLU A 215 -10.34 4.02 -7.37
CA GLU A 215 -9.67 2.76 -7.74
C GLU A 215 -10.13 1.55 -6.90
N HIS A 216 -10.65 1.80 -5.69
CA HIS A 216 -11.21 0.79 -4.78
C HIS A 216 -12.29 -0.08 -5.43
N ARG A 217 -13.07 0.45 -6.38
CA ARG A 217 -14.12 -0.31 -7.09
C ARG A 217 -13.58 -1.52 -7.86
N ALA A 218 -12.37 -1.42 -8.40
CA ALA A 218 -11.73 -2.54 -9.07
C ALA A 218 -11.31 -3.62 -8.06
N ILE A 219 -10.90 -3.21 -6.86
CA ILE A 219 -10.56 -4.12 -5.77
C ILE A 219 -11.82 -4.83 -5.28
N GLU A 220 -12.95 -4.14 -5.15
CA GLU A 220 -14.24 -4.75 -4.81
C GLU A 220 -14.65 -5.83 -5.81
N GLU A 221 -14.45 -5.58 -7.11
CA GLU A 221 -14.74 -6.56 -8.14
C GLU A 221 -13.81 -7.78 -8.07
N LEU A 222 -12.51 -7.57 -7.84
CA LEU A 222 -11.47 -8.61 -7.97
C LEU A 222 -11.23 -9.39 -6.68
N VAL A 223 -11.25 -8.73 -5.53
CA VAL A 223 -10.95 -9.29 -4.20
C VAL A 223 -12.22 -9.42 -3.36
N GLY A 224 -13.13 -8.44 -3.40
CA GLY A 224 -14.36 -8.42 -2.62
C GLY A 224 -14.57 -7.09 -1.89
N PRO A 225 -15.76 -6.86 -1.31
CA PRO A 225 -16.08 -5.61 -0.61
C PRO A 225 -15.23 -5.42 0.65
N LEU A 226 -15.24 -4.22 1.21
CA LEU A 226 -14.79 -4.01 2.59
C LEU A 226 -15.71 -4.77 3.55
N VAL A 227 -15.18 -5.78 4.24
CA VAL A 227 -15.96 -6.65 5.14
C VAL A 227 -15.79 -6.28 6.60
N TYR A 228 -14.68 -5.65 6.94
CA TYR A 228 -14.37 -5.21 8.30
C TYR A 228 -13.44 -4.01 8.27
N ALA A 229 -13.68 -3.04 9.14
CA ALA A 229 -12.83 -1.86 9.30
C ALA A 229 -12.75 -1.46 10.76
N VAL A 230 -11.55 -1.12 11.22
CA VAL A 230 -11.32 -0.60 12.57
C VAL A 230 -10.57 0.72 12.45
N ASP A 231 -11.17 1.78 13.01
CA ASP A 231 -10.50 3.08 13.03
C ASP A 231 -9.37 3.07 14.07
N VAL A 232 -8.27 3.76 13.75
CA VAL A 232 -7.10 3.96 14.62
C VAL A 232 -7.52 4.44 16.02
N ASP A 233 -8.51 5.32 16.11
CA ASP A 233 -8.97 5.92 17.36
C ASP A 233 -9.67 4.90 18.27
N SER A 234 -10.26 3.85 17.69
CA SER A 234 -10.92 2.77 18.44
C SER A 234 -9.94 1.74 19.02
N LEU A 235 -8.74 1.63 18.43
CA LEU A 235 -7.63 0.77 18.92
C LEU A 235 -6.65 1.51 19.84
N ALA A 236 -6.74 2.85 19.87
CA ALA A 236 -5.89 3.71 20.68
C ALA A 236 -6.09 3.53 22.20
N GLY A 237 -7.11 2.78 22.63
CA GLY A 237 -7.35 2.46 24.03
C GLY A 237 -6.26 1.61 24.68
N ASP A 238 -5.59 0.73 23.91
CA ASP A 238 -4.64 -0.25 24.49
C ASP A 238 -3.32 -0.43 23.70
N HIS A 239 -3.20 0.03 22.44
CA HIS A 239 -2.11 -0.44 21.55
C HIS A 239 -1.38 0.63 20.71
N LEU A 240 -1.82 1.90 20.71
CA LEU A 240 -1.06 3.00 20.11
C LEU A 240 -0.49 3.88 21.22
N ALA A 241 0.82 4.13 21.20
CA ALA A 241 1.42 5.06 22.12
C ALA A 241 0.78 6.44 21.93
N PRO A 242 0.25 7.08 22.99
CA PRO A 242 -0.32 8.42 22.86
C PRO A 242 0.80 9.42 22.50
N TYR A 243 0.66 10.08 21.35
CA TYR A 243 1.58 11.12 20.89
C TYR A 243 0.86 12.47 20.77
N ASP A 244 1.64 13.55 20.78
CA ASP A 244 1.15 14.91 20.58
C ASP A 244 1.56 15.41 19.20
N VAL A 245 0.60 15.90 18.41
CA VAL A 245 0.87 16.54 17.11
C VAL A 245 0.97 18.04 17.29
N ARG A 246 2.07 18.64 16.82
CA ARG A 246 2.33 20.08 16.84
C ARG A 246 2.59 20.58 15.42
N ARG A 247 1.61 21.25 14.84
CA ARG A 247 1.77 21.96 13.57
C ARG A 247 2.49 23.29 13.79
N LEU A 248 3.54 23.52 13.02
CA LEU A 248 4.36 24.72 13.02
C LEU A 248 4.28 25.35 11.63
N GLU A 249 3.69 26.53 11.57
CA GLU A 249 3.64 27.31 10.34
C GLU A 249 4.97 28.03 10.12
N VAL A 250 5.43 28.01 8.87
CA VAL A 250 6.69 28.63 8.47
C VAL A 250 6.45 29.56 7.29
N ASP A 251 6.91 30.79 7.41
CA ASP A 251 6.85 31.73 6.30
C ASP A 251 7.92 31.40 5.25
N LEU A 252 7.67 31.78 4.00
CA LEU A 252 8.73 31.87 3.00
C LEU A 252 9.58 33.11 3.28
N THR A 253 10.84 33.10 2.85
CA THR A 253 11.62 34.35 2.77
C THR A 253 11.02 35.27 1.71
N ASP A 254 11.35 36.56 1.75
CA ASP A 254 10.83 37.54 0.77
C ASP A 254 11.19 37.12 -0.68
N ASP A 255 12.41 36.64 -0.88
CA ASP A 255 12.88 36.15 -2.18
C ASP A 255 12.15 34.87 -2.62
N GLU A 256 11.93 33.93 -1.70
CA GLU A 256 11.16 32.71 -1.98
C GLU A 256 9.71 33.02 -2.27
N ARG A 257 9.11 33.96 -1.54
CA ARG A 257 7.73 34.42 -1.74
C ARG A 257 7.55 35.03 -3.11
N GLU A 258 8.45 35.93 -3.50
CA GLU A 258 8.40 36.57 -4.81
C GLU A 258 8.54 35.53 -5.93
N ARG A 259 9.48 34.58 -5.79
CA ARG A 259 9.65 33.46 -6.74
C ARG A 259 8.41 32.58 -6.80
N TYR A 260 7.83 32.22 -5.66
CA TYR A 260 6.64 31.38 -5.56
C TYR A 260 5.46 32.04 -6.26
N GLU A 261 5.21 33.33 -5.98
CA GLU A 261 4.10 34.08 -6.56
C GLU A 261 4.24 34.25 -8.06
N ARG A 262 5.46 34.48 -8.57
CA ARG A 262 5.71 34.50 -10.02
C ARG A 262 5.35 33.16 -10.67
N GLN A 263 5.80 32.04 -10.11
CA GLN A 263 5.52 30.72 -10.66
C GLN A 263 4.04 30.34 -10.55
N GLN A 264 3.42 30.64 -9.41
CA GLN A 264 2.01 30.38 -9.17
C GLN A 264 1.12 31.26 -10.08
N GLY A 265 1.53 32.50 -10.35
CA GLY A 265 0.87 33.40 -11.28
C GLY A 265 0.77 32.83 -12.69
N VAL A 266 1.88 32.31 -13.24
CA VAL A 266 1.91 31.68 -14.57
C VAL A 266 0.90 30.53 -14.66
N PHE A 267 0.81 29.71 -13.61
CA PHE A 267 -0.13 28.59 -13.56
C PHE A 267 -1.59 29.06 -13.46
N VAL A 268 -1.87 30.02 -12.58
CA VAL A 268 -3.23 30.56 -12.36
C VAL A 268 -3.74 31.30 -13.60
N GLU A 269 -2.89 32.08 -14.26
CA GLU A 269 -3.22 32.79 -15.49
C GLU A 269 -3.61 31.80 -16.61
N TYR A 270 -2.82 30.73 -16.78
CA TYR A 270 -3.15 29.70 -17.76
C TYR A 270 -4.50 29.03 -17.48
N LEU A 271 -4.80 28.69 -16.22
CA LEU A 271 -6.10 28.09 -15.86
C LEU A 271 -7.26 29.03 -16.17
N ARG A 272 -7.09 30.32 -15.87
CA ARG A 272 -8.09 31.36 -16.14
C ARG A 272 -8.37 31.50 -17.64
N GLU A 273 -7.33 31.54 -18.47
CA GLU A 273 -7.49 31.68 -19.93
C GLU A 273 -8.01 30.40 -20.59
N SER A 274 -7.63 29.23 -20.08
CA SER A 274 -8.03 27.94 -20.64
C SER A 274 -9.44 27.50 -20.21
N GLY A 275 -10.06 28.22 -19.27
CA GLY A 275 -11.37 27.88 -18.71
C GLY A 275 -11.37 26.59 -17.87
N LEU A 276 -10.19 26.10 -17.48
CA LEU A 276 -10.06 24.88 -16.69
C LEU A 276 -10.23 25.20 -15.21
N THR A 277 -11.06 24.42 -14.53
CA THR A 277 -11.15 24.40 -13.07
C THR A 277 -10.47 23.14 -12.54
N LEU A 278 -9.60 23.28 -11.54
CA LEU A 278 -8.90 22.15 -10.91
C LEU A 278 -9.60 21.75 -9.61
N THR A 279 -10.83 21.29 -9.75
CA THR A 279 -11.63 20.77 -8.63
C THR A 279 -11.46 19.26 -8.47
N SER A 280 -11.00 18.53 -9.48
CA SER A 280 -10.78 17.08 -9.44
C SER A 280 -9.42 16.63 -9.99
N GLY A 281 -8.97 15.44 -9.58
CA GLY A 281 -7.79 14.78 -10.16
C GLY A 281 -7.95 14.42 -11.64
N SER A 282 -9.19 14.32 -12.14
CA SER A 282 -9.48 14.10 -13.56
C SER A 282 -9.15 15.33 -14.41
N ASP A 283 -9.35 16.54 -13.87
CA ASP A 283 -9.06 17.79 -14.57
C ASP A 283 -7.56 18.08 -14.65
N TYR A 284 -6.80 17.67 -13.62
CA TYR A 284 -5.35 17.69 -13.68
C TYR A 284 -4.81 16.77 -14.78
N ARG A 285 -5.38 15.56 -14.95
CA ARG A 285 -5.02 14.66 -16.05
C ARG A 285 -5.29 15.27 -17.43
N LYS A 286 -6.38 16.04 -17.60
CA LYS A 286 -6.66 16.76 -18.86
C LYS A 286 -5.58 17.80 -19.16
N LEU A 287 -5.12 18.55 -18.16
CA LEU A 287 -4.04 19.53 -18.30
C LEU A 287 -2.72 18.87 -18.73
N VAL A 288 -2.37 17.73 -18.10
CA VAL A 288 -1.18 16.93 -18.48
C VAL A 288 -1.28 16.39 -19.91
N LYS A 289 -2.45 15.91 -20.34
CA LYS A 289 -2.63 15.49 -21.74
C LYS A 289 -2.46 16.67 -22.71
N ARG A 290 -2.93 17.85 -22.33
CA ARG A 290 -2.85 19.07 -23.15
C ARG A 290 -1.42 19.59 -23.31
N SER A 291 -0.56 19.44 -22.30
CA SER A 291 0.85 19.88 -22.38
C SER A 291 1.68 19.18 -23.44
N GLY A 292 1.24 18.04 -23.97
CA GLY A 292 1.88 17.39 -25.11
C GLY A 292 1.73 18.14 -26.44
N ARG A 293 0.76 19.05 -26.55
CA ARG A 293 0.46 19.81 -27.79
C ARG A 293 0.44 21.32 -27.59
N ASP A 294 0.26 21.78 -26.36
CA ASP A 294 0.17 23.20 -25.99
C ASP A 294 1.40 23.60 -25.13
N PRO A 295 2.35 24.36 -25.69
CA PRO A 295 3.53 24.82 -24.95
C PRO A 295 3.18 25.65 -23.71
N ARG A 296 2.05 26.39 -23.72
CA ARG A 296 1.62 27.18 -22.56
C ARG A 296 1.07 26.30 -21.45
N ALA A 297 0.39 25.19 -21.77
CA ALA A 297 0.02 24.17 -20.79
C ALA A 297 1.26 23.53 -20.15
N ARG A 298 2.28 23.23 -20.95
CA ARG A 298 3.55 22.67 -20.45
C ARG A 298 4.22 23.64 -19.49
N GLU A 299 4.32 24.92 -19.86
CA GLU A 299 4.91 25.94 -19.01
C GLU A 299 4.14 26.13 -17.71
N ALA A 300 2.80 26.11 -17.75
CA ALA A 300 1.97 26.19 -16.55
C ALA A 300 2.21 25.01 -15.59
N LEU A 301 2.36 23.79 -16.11
CA LEU A 301 2.68 22.61 -15.30
C LEU A 301 4.07 22.71 -14.66
N LEU A 302 5.08 23.14 -15.44
CA LEU A 302 6.43 23.36 -14.93
C LEU A 302 6.46 24.47 -13.87
N ALA A 303 5.72 25.55 -14.08
CA ALA A 303 5.60 26.63 -13.11
C ALA A 303 4.93 26.14 -11.81
N LYS A 304 3.87 25.34 -11.90
CA LYS A 304 3.26 24.69 -10.73
C LYS A 304 4.25 23.80 -9.98
N GLN A 305 5.06 23.03 -10.72
CA GLN A 305 6.10 22.18 -10.12
C GLN A 305 7.16 23.03 -9.40
N ARG A 306 7.69 24.09 -10.04
CA ARG A 306 8.66 25.00 -9.43
C ARG A 306 8.11 25.72 -8.19
N ALA A 307 6.84 26.15 -8.23
CA ALA A 307 6.17 26.73 -7.07
C ALA A 307 6.10 25.73 -5.91
N ARG A 308 5.79 24.46 -6.21
CA ARG A 308 5.78 23.38 -5.21
C ARG A 308 7.18 23.11 -4.65
N GLU A 309 8.22 23.11 -5.49
CA GLU A 309 9.61 22.93 -5.06
C GLU A 309 10.06 24.04 -4.10
N ILE A 310 9.73 25.30 -4.38
CA ILE A 310 10.03 26.44 -3.48
C ILE A 310 9.35 26.26 -2.12
N MET A 311 8.05 25.96 -2.14
CA MET A 311 7.23 25.79 -0.94
C MET A 311 7.70 24.60 -0.07
N MET A 312 8.09 23.50 -0.70
CA MET A 312 8.52 22.28 -0.01
C MET A 312 9.93 22.41 0.59
N ASN A 313 10.82 23.15 -0.09
CA ASN A 313 12.21 23.32 0.32
C ASN A 313 12.50 24.67 1.00
N ALA A 314 11.46 25.34 1.49
CA ALA A 314 11.54 26.66 2.11
C ALA A 314 12.66 26.73 3.15
N GLU A 315 13.52 27.75 3.05
CA GLU A 315 14.71 27.89 3.88
C GLU A 315 14.36 27.88 5.38
N ARG A 316 13.27 28.55 5.75
CA ARG A 316 12.81 28.62 7.14
C ARG A 316 12.40 27.27 7.73
N LYS A 317 12.06 26.26 6.92
CA LYS A 317 11.84 24.88 7.40
C LYS A 317 13.11 24.32 8.03
N ARG A 318 14.28 24.64 7.46
CA ARG A 318 15.59 24.20 7.95
C ARG A 318 15.92 24.86 9.27
N ASP A 319 15.64 26.15 9.40
CA ASP A 319 15.89 26.89 10.65
C ASP A 319 14.99 26.39 11.78
N VAL A 320 13.73 26.06 11.47
CA VAL A 320 12.83 25.45 12.44
C VAL A 320 13.31 24.04 12.81
N LEU A 321 13.71 23.24 11.83
CA LEU A 321 14.26 21.91 12.09
C LEU A 321 15.50 22.01 12.99
N GLU A 322 16.43 22.92 12.72
CA GLU A 322 17.62 23.16 13.55
C GLU A 322 17.23 23.43 15.00
N ARG A 323 16.26 24.33 15.24
CA ARG A 323 15.73 24.60 16.59
C ARG A 323 15.07 23.39 17.24
N LEU A 324 14.42 22.53 16.45
CA LEU A 324 13.81 21.29 16.96
C LEU A 324 14.89 20.27 17.33
N LEU A 325 15.90 20.08 16.49
CA LEU A 325 17.02 19.19 16.77
C LEU A 325 17.79 19.61 18.03
N ASP A 326 18.01 20.91 18.23
CA ASP A 326 18.62 21.46 19.45
C ASP A 326 17.75 21.23 20.69
N ARG A 327 16.43 21.47 20.58
CA ARG A 327 15.48 21.22 21.68
C ARG A 327 15.45 19.74 22.06
N HIS A 328 15.60 18.86 21.08
CA HIS A 328 15.51 17.41 21.21
C HIS A 328 16.90 16.77 21.16
N ARG A 329 17.90 17.42 21.78
CA ARG A 329 19.30 16.95 21.74
C ARG A 329 19.54 15.59 22.39
N GLU A 330 18.75 15.27 23.42
CA GLU A 330 18.79 14.01 24.19
C GLU A 330 17.77 12.97 23.69
N ASP A 331 16.97 13.34 22.68
CA ASP A 331 15.86 12.56 22.16
C ASP A 331 16.28 11.79 20.89
N ARG A 332 15.53 10.73 20.57
CA ARG A 332 15.68 9.99 19.30
C ARG A 332 14.73 10.57 18.28
N VAL A 333 15.31 11.25 17.27
CA VAL A 333 14.56 12.05 16.30
C VAL A 333 14.60 11.39 14.93
N ILE A 334 13.44 11.24 14.27
CA ILE A 334 13.39 10.93 12.85
C ILE A 334 12.80 12.11 12.09
N VAL A 335 13.51 12.54 11.06
CA VAL A 335 13.06 13.60 10.16
C VAL A 335 12.58 12.97 8.87
N PHE A 336 11.41 13.38 8.40
CA PHE A 336 10.82 12.87 7.19
C PHE A 336 10.52 13.99 6.20
N THR A 337 10.77 13.70 4.93
CA THR A 337 10.40 14.56 3.81
C THR A 337 10.08 13.72 2.59
N ALA A 338 9.17 14.21 1.74
CA ALA A 338 8.86 13.57 0.45
C ALA A 338 9.90 13.88 -0.65
N HIS A 339 10.90 14.72 -0.35
CA HIS A 339 11.88 15.20 -1.32
C HIS A 339 13.28 14.67 -1.03
N THR A 340 13.77 13.79 -1.91
CA THR A 340 15.10 13.17 -1.82
C THR A 340 16.23 14.21 -1.77
N ASP A 341 16.18 15.25 -2.61
CA ASP A 341 17.19 16.32 -2.60
C ASP A 341 17.29 17.01 -1.22
N LEU A 342 16.15 17.21 -0.56
CA LEU A 342 16.11 17.79 0.78
C LEU A 342 16.70 16.82 1.82
N VAL A 343 16.52 15.51 1.66
CA VAL A 343 17.15 14.53 2.56
C VAL A 343 18.67 14.68 2.54
N TYR A 344 19.27 14.71 1.35
CA TYR A 344 20.72 14.81 1.21
C TYR A 344 21.26 16.15 1.73
N ASP A 345 20.60 17.25 1.42
CA ASP A 345 20.99 18.57 1.88
C ASP A 345 20.90 18.71 3.42
N LEU A 346 19.84 18.17 4.03
CA LEU A 346 19.73 18.11 5.49
C LEU A 346 20.77 17.17 6.12
N SER A 347 21.05 16.04 5.48
CA SER A 347 22.08 15.09 5.91
C SER A 347 23.46 15.74 5.92
N GLU A 348 23.82 16.46 4.85
CA GLU A 348 25.09 17.19 4.76
C GLU A 348 25.16 18.35 5.77
N ARG A 349 24.09 19.14 5.90
CA ARG A 349 24.05 20.29 6.82
C ARG A 349 24.14 19.87 8.29
N PHE A 350 23.41 18.84 8.69
CA PHE A 350 23.29 18.43 10.09
C PHE A 350 24.15 17.21 10.45
N LEU A 351 24.85 16.61 9.49
CA LEU A 351 25.64 15.39 9.64
C LEU A 351 24.80 14.22 10.20
N ILE A 352 23.57 14.09 9.70
CA ILE A 352 22.62 13.06 10.12
C ILE A 352 22.50 12.01 9.01
N PRO A 353 22.61 10.70 9.31
CA PRO A 353 22.42 9.65 8.33
C PRO A 353 21.10 9.76 7.55
N ALA A 354 21.19 9.59 6.23
CA ALA A 354 20.06 9.65 5.31
C ALA A 354 19.65 8.25 4.84
N ILE A 355 18.34 8.01 4.74
CA ILE A 355 17.76 6.85 4.08
C ILE A 355 16.87 7.34 2.94
N THR A 356 17.17 6.92 1.71
CA THR A 356 16.38 7.21 0.52
C THR A 356 16.07 5.92 -0.23
N SER A 357 15.31 6.02 -1.33
CA SER A 357 15.10 4.89 -2.25
C SER A 357 16.40 4.41 -2.91
N GLU A 358 17.45 5.24 -2.94
CA GLU A 358 18.75 4.90 -3.52
C GLU A 358 19.70 4.25 -2.49
N THR A 359 19.37 4.32 -1.20
CA THR A 359 20.14 3.66 -0.13
C THR A 359 20.01 2.14 -0.25
N GLY A 360 21.13 1.46 -0.48
CA GLY A 360 21.18 0.00 -0.62
C GLY A 360 20.75 -0.73 0.65
N ALA A 361 20.21 -1.95 0.51
CA ALA A 361 19.65 -2.71 1.63
C ALA A 361 20.63 -2.95 2.80
N ALA A 362 21.93 -3.14 2.51
CA ALA A 362 22.96 -3.32 3.53
C ALA A 362 23.19 -2.04 4.35
N GLU A 363 23.36 -0.90 3.67
CA GLU A 363 23.54 0.42 4.29
C GLU A 363 22.31 0.84 5.09
N ARG A 364 21.11 0.63 4.52
CA ARG A 364 19.83 0.89 5.18
C ARG A 364 19.73 0.13 6.50
N ARG A 365 20.04 -1.17 6.50
CA ARG A 365 20.02 -2.02 7.69
C ARG A 365 21.01 -1.52 8.74
N GLU A 366 22.23 -1.18 8.33
CA GLU A 366 23.25 -0.63 9.23
C GLU A 366 22.83 0.68 9.90
N ILE A 367 22.25 1.62 9.13
CA ILE A 367 21.76 2.89 9.69
C ILE A 367 20.66 2.64 10.72
N LEU A 368 19.72 1.75 10.42
CA LEU A 368 18.61 1.42 11.34
C LEU A 368 19.09 0.68 12.59
N GLU A 369 20.08 -0.22 12.47
CA GLU A 369 20.68 -0.90 13.63
C GLU A 369 21.41 0.09 14.55
N ARG A 370 22.23 0.98 13.99
CA ARG A 370 22.91 2.03 14.75
C ARG A 370 21.95 3.05 15.36
N PHE A 371 20.79 3.28 14.73
CA PHE A 371 19.74 4.09 15.34
C PHE A 371 19.04 3.35 16.50
N ARG A 372 18.82 2.03 16.35
CA ARG A 372 18.21 1.16 17.37
C ARG A 372 19.07 1.05 18.63
N ASP A 373 20.38 0.87 18.49
CA ASP A 373 21.32 0.74 19.62
C ASP A 373 21.69 2.09 20.26
N GLY A 374 21.31 3.21 19.64
CA GLY A 374 21.54 4.57 20.12
C GLY A 374 22.87 5.18 19.69
N THR A 375 23.68 4.50 18.88
CA THR A 375 24.87 5.08 18.23
C THR A 375 24.50 6.30 17.39
N TYR A 376 23.39 6.22 16.67
CA TYR A 376 22.74 7.37 16.05
C TYR A 376 21.50 7.76 16.85
N SER A 377 21.44 9.02 17.26
CA SER A 377 20.23 9.59 17.88
C SER A 377 19.28 10.18 16.85
N ARG A 378 19.69 10.27 15.58
CA ARG A 378 18.95 10.98 14.52
C ARG A 378 19.08 10.27 13.19
N VAL A 379 17.99 10.25 12.42
CA VAL A 379 17.96 9.77 11.03
C VAL A 379 17.05 10.67 10.21
N ILE A 380 17.40 10.91 8.94
CA ILE A 380 16.54 11.57 7.96
C ILE A 380 16.10 10.52 6.93
N ALA A 381 14.80 10.44 6.64
CA ALA A 381 14.26 9.48 5.67
C ALA A 381 13.42 10.18 4.59
N ALA A 382 13.61 9.76 3.34
CA ALA A 382 12.74 10.11 2.22
C ALA A 382 11.51 9.19 2.24
N ASN A 383 10.31 9.77 2.31
CA ASN A 383 9.05 9.05 2.55
C ASN A 383 9.12 8.17 3.81
N VAL A 384 7.99 7.60 4.24
CA VAL A 384 8.04 6.62 5.33
C VAL A 384 8.90 5.48 4.81
N LEU A 385 9.94 5.12 5.58
CA LEU A 385 10.64 3.85 5.48
C LEU A 385 9.64 2.79 5.01
N ASP A 386 9.88 2.22 3.83
CA ASP A 386 8.89 1.51 3.01
C ASP A 386 7.96 0.63 3.86
N GLU A 387 6.69 0.50 3.43
CA GLU A 387 5.75 -0.46 4.02
C GLU A 387 6.47 -1.80 4.28
N GLY A 388 6.63 -2.15 5.57
CA GLY A 388 7.36 -3.36 6.01
C GLY A 388 8.71 -3.17 6.68
N ILE A 389 9.22 -1.96 6.85
CA ILE A 389 10.46 -1.74 7.60
C ILE A 389 10.14 -1.49 9.08
N ASP A 390 10.69 -2.34 9.96
CA ASP A 390 10.65 -2.13 11.42
C ASP A 390 11.53 -0.92 11.78
N VAL A 391 10.90 0.24 11.91
CA VAL A 391 11.57 1.48 12.27
C VAL A 391 11.84 1.49 13.77
N PRO A 392 13.09 1.70 14.22
CA PRO A 392 13.42 1.68 15.64
C PRO A 392 12.71 2.78 16.44
N ASP A 393 12.55 2.53 17.74
CA ASP A 393 11.80 3.38 18.66
C ASP A 393 12.31 4.83 18.69
N ALA A 394 11.59 5.76 18.05
CA ALA A 394 11.82 7.19 18.15
C ALA A 394 10.85 7.83 19.16
N ASN A 395 11.22 8.95 19.77
CA ASN A 395 10.32 9.70 20.64
C ASN A 395 9.92 11.07 20.05
N VAL A 396 10.58 11.48 18.97
CA VAL A 396 10.25 12.69 18.21
C VAL A 396 10.26 12.39 16.71
N ALA A 397 9.23 12.83 16.01
CA ALA A 397 9.18 12.83 14.56
C ALA A 397 9.01 14.25 14.03
N VAL A 398 9.71 14.60 12.95
CA VAL A 398 9.58 15.90 12.28
C VAL A 398 9.23 15.67 10.82
N VAL A 399 8.11 16.22 10.36
CA VAL A 399 7.58 16.06 9.00
C VAL A 399 7.68 17.39 8.28
N LEU A 400 8.44 17.44 7.18
CA LEU A 400 8.75 18.69 6.46
C LEU A 400 7.83 18.94 5.25
N SER A 401 6.88 18.05 4.95
CA SER A 401 6.13 18.05 3.67
C SER A 401 4.61 18.07 3.84
N GLY A 402 3.93 19.00 3.16
CA GLY A 402 2.48 19.21 3.17
C GLY A 402 1.77 18.84 1.85
N SER A 403 1.96 17.61 1.33
CA SER A 403 1.14 17.13 0.22
C SER A 403 0.40 15.82 0.43
N GLY A 404 -0.93 15.92 0.39
CA GLY A 404 -1.84 14.90 -0.16
C GLY A 404 -2.18 13.70 0.70
N SER A 405 -1.21 13.00 1.29
CA SER A 405 -1.41 11.72 2.02
C SER A 405 -0.91 11.75 3.47
N GLU A 406 -0.77 12.94 4.06
CA GLU A 406 -0.19 13.15 5.40
C GLU A 406 -0.91 12.45 6.56
N ARG A 407 -2.21 12.13 6.45
CA ARG A 407 -2.94 11.42 7.52
C ARG A 407 -2.46 9.97 7.63
N GLU A 408 -2.29 9.30 6.51
CA GLU A 408 -1.71 7.96 6.45
C GLU A 408 -0.24 7.98 6.87
N PHE A 409 0.49 9.02 6.46
CA PHE A 409 1.87 9.29 6.86
C PHE A 409 2.00 9.48 8.39
N THR A 410 1.15 10.29 9.01
CA THR A 410 1.14 10.54 10.46
C THR A 410 0.74 9.29 11.24
N GLN A 411 -0.21 8.52 10.73
CA GLN A 411 -0.57 7.21 11.30
C GLN A 411 0.59 6.22 11.22
N ARG A 412 1.38 6.22 10.13
CA ARG A 412 2.60 5.43 10.01
C ARG A 412 3.67 5.90 11.00
N VAL A 413 3.89 7.21 11.11
CA VAL A 413 4.83 7.82 12.07
C VAL A 413 4.44 7.50 13.52
N GLY A 414 3.16 7.52 13.87
CA GLY A 414 2.67 7.17 15.20
C GLY A 414 3.05 5.76 15.66
N ARG A 415 3.38 4.84 14.73
CA ARG A 415 3.84 3.48 15.06
C ARG A 415 5.31 3.38 15.36
N VAL A 416 6.08 4.29 14.77
CA VAL A 416 7.52 4.45 15.04
C VAL A 416 7.74 5.08 16.40
N LEU A 417 6.77 5.90 16.83
CA LEU A 417 6.86 6.63 18.07
C LEU A 417 6.63 5.75 19.31
N ARG A 418 7.48 5.95 20.31
CA ARG A 418 7.35 5.40 21.66
C ARG A 418 7.43 6.52 22.70
N PRO A 419 6.77 6.35 23.86
CA PRO A 419 6.95 7.26 24.98
C PRO A 419 8.43 7.36 25.37
N LYS A 420 8.81 8.51 25.89
CA LYS A 420 10.15 8.75 26.43
C LYS A 420 10.41 7.86 27.65
N ALA A 421 11.68 7.58 27.93
CA ALA A 421 12.09 6.77 29.08
C ALA A 421 11.67 7.38 30.44
N ASP A 422 11.42 8.69 30.47
CA ASP A 422 10.90 9.43 31.64
C ASP A 422 9.36 9.41 31.75
N GLY A 423 8.66 8.69 30.86
CA GLY A 423 7.21 8.63 30.80
C GLY A 423 6.56 9.76 29.98
N GLY A 424 7.34 10.65 29.36
CA GLY A 424 6.84 11.70 28.48
C GLY A 424 6.19 11.17 27.19
N ARG A 425 5.16 11.85 26.68
CA ARG A 425 4.50 11.51 25.41
C ARG A 425 5.44 11.76 24.22
N ALA A 426 5.31 10.94 23.19
CA ALA A 426 6.03 11.17 21.93
C ALA A 426 5.49 12.42 21.22
N THR A 427 6.32 13.12 20.45
CA THR A 427 5.90 14.35 19.76
C THR A 427 6.11 14.27 18.25
N VAL A 428 5.07 14.60 17.48
CA VAL A 428 5.15 14.78 16.03
C VAL A 428 5.12 16.28 15.75
N TYR A 429 6.12 16.80 15.05
CA TYR A 429 6.14 18.15 14.50
C TYR A 429 5.80 18.11 13.03
N GLU A 430 4.85 18.93 12.61
CA GLU A 430 4.46 19.08 11.20
C GLU A 430 4.80 20.51 10.76
N LEU A 431 5.73 20.68 9.82
CA LEU A 431 6.13 21.98 9.32
C LEU A 431 5.40 22.29 8.02
N VAL A 432 4.56 23.33 8.07
CA VAL A 432 3.69 23.73 6.95
C VAL A 432 4.03 25.13 6.51
N THR A 433 4.30 25.34 5.23
CA THR A 433 4.58 26.66 4.69
C THR A 433 3.28 27.48 4.62
N ALA A 434 3.21 28.59 5.36
CA ALA A 434 2.05 29.48 5.44
C ALA A 434 1.75 30.17 4.10
N ASP A 435 0.49 30.56 3.86
CA ASP A 435 0.04 31.27 2.66
C ASP A 435 0.40 30.55 1.34
N THR A 436 0.37 29.22 1.37
CA THR A 436 0.64 28.37 0.21
C THR A 436 -0.44 27.30 0.01
N ALA A 437 -0.19 26.39 -0.93
CA ALA A 437 -1.06 25.24 -1.12
C ALA A 437 -1.00 24.26 0.06
N GLU A 438 0.09 24.23 0.86
CA GLU A 438 0.18 23.31 2.02
C GLU A 438 -0.85 23.66 3.09
N GLU A 439 -1.02 24.95 3.41
CA GLU A 439 -2.00 25.40 4.41
C GLU A 439 -3.43 25.01 4.02
N ARG A 440 -3.84 25.27 2.78
CA ARG A 440 -5.16 24.87 2.26
C ARG A 440 -5.37 23.36 2.23
N VAL A 441 -4.31 22.60 2.04
CA VAL A 441 -4.34 21.13 2.05
C VAL A 441 -4.46 20.62 3.48
N ALA A 442 -3.76 21.24 4.43
CA ALA A 442 -3.83 20.90 5.84
C ALA A 442 -5.16 21.31 6.50
N ASP A 443 -5.78 22.43 6.09
CA ASP A 443 -7.03 22.92 6.69
C ASP A 443 -8.28 22.17 6.24
N ARG A 444 -8.29 21.60 5.03
CA ARG A 444 -9.40 20.74 4.53
C ARG A 444 -9.54 19.41 5.27
N ARG A 445 -8.66 19.13 6.22
CA ARG A 445 -8.51 17.82 6.90
C ARG A 445 -8.90 17.86 8.37
N ARG A 446 -9.40 19.00 8.87
CA ARG A 446 -10.23 19.07 10.09
C ARG A 446 -11.64 18.59 9.75
#